data_AF-A0A8H3L3B8-F1
#
_entry.id   AF-A0A8H3L3B8-F1
#
_cell.length_a   1.000
_cell.length_b   1.000
_cell.length_c   1.000
_cell.angle_alpha   90.00
_cell.angle_beta   90.00
_cell.angle_gamma   90.00
#
_symmetry.space_group_name_H-M   'P 1'
#
loop_
_entity.id
_entity.type
_entity.pdbx_description
1 polymer ?
#
loop_
_entity_poly.entity_id
_entity_poly.type
_entity_poly.pdbx_seq_one_letter_code
_entity_poly.pdbx_strand_id
1 'polypeptide(L)'
;MIVSAELELESIMMDSPRRKLEDNLRKLLEDERFFDISLKCSDSQILRACKNILATRSEVFNDLIFDNSDKPKKQLEFNKIDSEAMKYILEYLYTSKNEREILRKNNVIEIYYSSIYFKLDELQKIIIEFTEKILRNGDEELGKDLLTSFIEKFSLDVNNDMGNILVNWVAKMQLFPHEADKDLLSLKALHYLLKKTLYTYKSFGTYELTLFEYTLVKAKHVVLEEKIGLKKDPYDMKYDSNVIERIKERLMPLLPYIDLRIIDFNDIKSKIEPLNLFPSEMITNAYRFILSKKEEQLQPMRGRIIFKWKNFGRDYWQAENKLYISNNGFTVGTDSNLKNYKSIMGDLIIKGNGIHRLDILVVNLNDTIYVGICGFEEIFDKPGDKGFHGWALGSDGYIYNEKNWKWNNSVYKIGDVVNIIIDMTARHCYFGVNNNIRHENIAHSFPGEIYPFVSLRKGSKLRLISY
;
A
#
# COMPACT_ATOMS: atom_id res chain seq x y z
N MET A 1 -18.40 70.77 -18.78
CA MET A 1 -17.19 69.98 -18.47
C MET A 1 -17.19 69.73 -16.98
N ILE A 2 -17.38 68.46 -16.61
CA ILE A 2 -17.40 67.98 -15.23
C ILE A 2 -15.93 67.77 -14.82
N VAL A 3 -15.52 68.33 -13.70
CA VAL A 3 -14.34 67.87 -12.95
C VAL A 3 -14.79 67.76 -11.50
N SER A 4 -15.16 66.55 -11.09
CA SER A 4 -15.25 66.18 -9.68
C SER A 4 -13.87 65.71 -9.24
N ALA A 5 -13.30 66.38 -8.24
CA ALA A 5 -12.11 65.91 -7.57
C ALA A 5 -12.49 64.71 -6.68
N GLU A 6 -12.12 63.51 -7.10
CA GLU A 6 -12.10 62.32 -6.24
C GLU A 6 -10.96 62.48 -5.22
N LEU A 7 -11.33 62.41 -3.94
CA LEU A 7 -10.39 62.26 -2.84
C LEU A 7 -9.83 60.84 -2.89
N GLU A 8 -8.57 60.71 -3.29
CA GLU A 8 -7.79 59.48 -3.12
C GLU A 8 -7.55 59.24 -1.62
N LEU A 9 -8.21 58.22 -1.08
CA LEU A 9 -7.86 57.63 0.22
C LEU A 9 -6.59 56.78 0.02
N GLU A 10 -5.43 57.40 0.21
CA GLU A 10 -4.16 56.69 0.30
C GLU A 10 -4.22 55.68 1.46
N SER A 11 -4.19 54.39 1.11
CA SER A 11 -4.03 53.32 2.09
C SER A 11 -2.65 53.43 2.71
N ILE A 12 -2.57 53.89 3.96
CA ILE A 12 -1.35 53.87 4.76
C ILE A 12 -0.98 52.41 5.02
N MET A 13 -0.14 51.84 4.15
CA MET A 13 0.58 50.60 4.39
C MET A 13 1.65 50.87 5.46
N MET A 14 1.26 50.79 6.74
CA MET A 14 2.24 50.75 7.82
C MET A 14 3.00 49.43 7.77
N ASP A 15 4.21 49.47 7.24
CA ASP A 15 5.20 48.40 7.33
C ASP A 15 5.78 48.40 8.76
N SER A 16 4.98 47.91 9.71
CA SER A 16 5.46 47.49 11.03
C SER A 16 5.99 46.06 10.90
N PRO A 17 6.99 45.61 11.68
CA PRO A 17 7.34 44.19 11.78
C PRO A 17 6.20 43.43 12.46
N ARG A 18 5.05 43.33 11.78
CA ARG A 18 3.82 42.73 12.29
C ARG A 18 4.05 41.23 12.30
N ARG A 19 4.37 40.73 13.49
CA ARG A 19 4.25 39.30 13.82
C ARG A 19 2.91 38.80 13.26
N LYS A 20 2.94 37.72 12.47
CA LYS A 20 1.73 37.19 11.82
C LYS A 20 0.69 36.89 12.90
N LEU A 21 -0.59 37.09 12.59
CA LEU A 21 -1.68 36.78 13.53
C LEU A 21 -1.59 35.33 14.03
N GLU A 22 -1.24 34.40 13.14
CA GLU A 22 -0.96 32.99 13.45
C GLU A 22 0.07 32.84 14.59
N ASP A 23 1.18 33.59 14.56
CA ASP A 23 2.21 33.54 15.59
C ASP A 23 1.74 34.11 16.93
N ASN A 24 0.86 35.11 16.89
CA ASN A 24 0.30 35.69 18.10
C ASN A 24 -0.73 34.75 18.73
N LEU A 25 -1.56 34.07 17.92
CA LEU A 25 -2.49 33.05 18.40
C LEU A 25 -1.72 31.84 18.95
N ARG A 26 -0.66 31.38 18.29
CA ARG A 26 0.16 30.27 18.78
C ARG A 26 0.69 30.50 20.20
N LYS A 27 1.12 31.73 20.51
CA LYS A 27 1.60 32.09 21.87
C LYS A 27 0.53 31.93 22.95
N LEU A 28 -0.75 32.04 22.60
CA LEU A 28 -1.84 31.83 23.55
C LEU A 28 -1.92 30.39 24.04
N LEU A 29 -1.33 29.41 23.34
CA LEU A 29 -1.25 28.02 23.79
C LEU A 29 -0.31 27.81 24.98
N GLU A 30 0.53 28.80 25.30
CA GLU A 30 1.54 28.74 26.38
C GLU A 30 1.29 29.78 27.48
N ASP A 31 0.32 30.69 27.28
CA ASP A 31 0.09 31.80 28.20
C ASP A 31 -1.06 31.50 29.17
N GLU A 32 -0.68 31.04 30.36
CA GLU A 32 -1.63 30.58 31.39
C GLU A 32 -2.68 31.60 31.81
N ARG A 33 -2.42 32.89 31.59
CA ARG A 33 -3.33 33.98 31.94
C ARG A 33 -4.62 33.95 31.12
N PHE A 34 -4.58 33.35 29.92
CA PHE A 34 -5.71 33.30 28.99
C PHE A 34 -6.49 31.98 29.05
N PHE A 35 -6.03 31.01 29.82
CA PHE A 35 -6.67 29.71 29.90
C PHE A 35 -7.93 29.73 30.77
N ASP A 36 -9.07 29.43 30.15
CA ASP A 36 -10.38 29.39 30.81
C ASP A 36 -11.11 28.04 30.66
N ILE A 37 -10.45 27.04 30.06
CA ILE A 37 -10.91 25.66 30.00
C ILE A 37 -9.74 24.66 30.15
N SER A 38 -10.02 23.52 30.80
CA SER A 38 -9.10 22.39 30.95
C SER A 38 -9.57 21.18 30.15
N LEU A 39 -8.65 20.45 29.52
CA LEU A 39 -8.90 19.29 28.68
C LEU A 39 -8.13 18.10 29.24
N LYS A 40 -8.82 17.18 29.89
CA LYS A 40 -8.23 15.95 30.44
C LYS A 40 -8.21 14.87 29.36
N CYS A 41 -7.02 14.46 28.96
CA CYS A 41 -6.78 13.49 27.89
C CYS A 41 -6.76 12.05 28.43
N SER A 42 -6.72 11.06 27.52
CA SER A 42 -6.82 9.63 27.88
C SER A 42 -5.60 9.11 28.62
N ASP A 43 -4.44 9.75 28.43
CA ASP A 43 -3.19 9.52 29.16
C ASP A 43 -3.14 10.25 30.51
N SER A 44 -4.30 10.74 30.99
CA SER A 44 -4.47 11.51 32.24
C SER A 44 -3.77 12.86 32.29
N GLN A 45 -3.12 13.30 31.21
CA GLN A 45 -2.58 14.65 31.14
C GLN A 45 -3.69 15.69 30.98
N ILE A 46 -3.52 16.85 31.59
CA ILE A 46 -4.46 17.96 31.52
C ILE A 46 -3.81 19.08 30.73
N LEU A 47 -4.42 19.42 29.59
CA LEU A 47 -4.05 20.57 28.78
C LEU A 47 -4.99 21.74 29.13
N ARG A 48 -4.54 22.97 28.91
CA ARG A 48 -5.33 24.18 29.15
C ARG A 48 -5.39 25.01 27.88
N ALA A 49 -6.52 25.67 27.65
CA ALA A 49 -6.79 26.39 26.40
C ALA A 49 -7.80 27.54 26.60
N CYS A 50 -8.10 28.25 25.52
CA CYS A 50 -9.07 29.33 25.44
C CYS A 50 -10.37 28.83 24.80
N LYS A 51 -11.45 28.77 25.60
CA LYS A 51 -12.76 28.23 25.20
C LYS A 51 -13.32 28.90 23.95
N ASN A 52 -13.10 30.21 23.80
CA ASN A 52 -13.64 31.01 22.71
C ASN A 52 -13.02 30.62 21.37
N ILE A 53 -11.71 30.36 21.34
CA ILE A 53 -11.03 29.88 20.13
C ILE A 53 -11.54 28.47 19.80
N LEU A 54 -11.60 27.56 20.79
CA LEU A 54 -12.07 26.20 20.56
C LEU A 54 -13.50 26.15 20.01
N ALA A 55 -14.44 26.84 20.66
CA ALA A 55 -15.84 26.88 20.24
C ALA A 55 -16.03 27.54 18.87
N THR A 56 -15.27 28.60 18.55
CA THR A 56 -15.37 29.26 17.24
C THR A 56 -14.78 28.40 16.11
N ARG A 57 -13.81 27.53 16.43
CA ARG A 57 -13.05 26.77 15.44
C ARG A 57 -13.49 25.33 15.26
N SER A 58 -14.33 24.81 16.16
CA SER A 58 -14.90 23.48 16.08
C SER A 58 -16.29 23.46 16.70
N GLU A 59 -17.29 23.10 15.90
CA GLU A 59 -18.67 22.90 16.37
C GLU A 59 -18.74 21.88 17.50
N VAL A 60 -17.91 20.83 17.45
CA VAL A 60 -17.83 19.80 18.50
C VAL A 60 -17.40 20.43 19.82
N PHE A 61 -16.38 21.29 19.82
CA PHE A 61 -16.01 22.01 21.04
C PHE A 61 -17.11 22.99 21.47
N ASN A 62 -17.76 23.70 20.54
CA ASN A 62 -18.87 24.59 20.88
C ASN A 62 -19.98 23.84 21.64
N ASP A 63 -20.41 22.71 21.09
CA ASP A 63 -21.47 21.89 21.68
C ASP A 63 -21.03 21.31 23.03
N LEU A 64 -19.81 20.79 23.14
CA LEU A 64 -19.27 20.25 24.40
C LEU A 64 -19.16 21.31 25.49
N ILE A 65 -18.79 22.54 25.14
CA ILE A 65 -18.58 23.66 26.08
C ILE A 65 -19.92 24.24 26.54
N PHE A 66 -20.88 24.42 25.62
CA PHE A 66 -22.11 25.17 25.87
C PHE A 66 -23.38 24.32 26.06
N ASP A 67 -23.37 23.03 25.72
CA ASP A 67 -24.33 21.92 26.01
C ASP A 67 -25.67 22.29 26.69
N ASN A 68 -26.43 23.22 26.11
CA ASN A 68 -27.72 23.76 26.60
C ASN A 68 -27.80 24.06 28.11
N SER A 69 -26.67 24.42 28.74
CA SER A 69 -26.59 24.69 30.18
C SER A 69 -26.33 26.17 30.43
N ASP A 70 -26.86 26.70 31.54
CA ASP A 70 -26.70 28.13 31.88
C ASP A 70 -25.24 28.55 32.12
N LYS A 71 -24.31 27.61 32.29
CA LYS A 71 -22.90 27.88 32.57
C LYS A 71 -21.97 26.99 31.73
N PRO A 72 -21.01 27.58 30.99
CA PRO A 72 -20.03 26.82 30.22
C PRO A 72 -19.22 25.86 31.09
N LYS A 73 -18.93 24.66 30.56
CA LYS A 73 -18.08 23.68 31.25
C LYS A 73 -16.65 24.22 31.41
N LYS A 74 -16.09 24.05 32.62
CA LYS A 74 -14.69 24.44 32.93
C LYS A 74 -13.67 23.36 32.59
N GLN A 75 -14.13 22.11 32.47
CA GLN A 75 -13.30 20.96 32.13
C GLN A 75 -14.05 20.05 31.17
N LEU A 76 -13.33 19.55 30.16
CA LEU A 76 -13.77 18.50 29.26
C LEU A 76 -12.87 17.27 29.44
N GLU A 77 -13.44 16.08 29.29
CA GLU A 77 -12.72 14.81 29.42
C GLU A 77 -12.78 14.03 28.12
N PHE A 78 -11.61 13.60 27.63
CA PHE A 78 -11.44 12.84 26.40
C PHE A 78 -10.77 11.50 26.74
N ASN A 79 -11.59 10.46 26.86
CA ASN A 79 -11.13 9.12 27.23
C ASN A 79 -10.49 8.34 26.07
N LYS A 80 -10.51 8.88 24.85
CA LYS A 80 -9.98 8.24 23.64
C LYS A 80 -9.02 9.13 22.84
N ILE A 81 -8.57 10.26 23.37
CA ILE A 81 -7.61 11.14 22.69
C ILE A 81 -6.50 11.44 23.67
N ASP A 82 -5.26 11.08 23.31
CA ASP A 82 -4.10 11.39 24.13
C ASP A 82 -3.66 12.86 24.02
N SER A 83 -2.72 13.25 24.88
CA SER A 83 -2.27 14.64 24.93
C SER A 83 -1.40 15.06 23.74
N GLU A 84 -0.68 14.14 23.08
CA GLU A 84 0.13 14.46 21.89
C GLU A 84 -0.80 14.84 20.73
N ALA A 85 -1.83 14.02 20.48
CA ALA A 85 -2.82 14.32 19.46
C ALA A 85 -3.62 15.57 19.81
N MET A 86 -4.03 15.74 21.07
CA MET A 86 -4.75 16.94 21.49
C MET A 86 -3.91 18.21 21.29
N LYS A 87 -2.61 18.22 21.59
CA LYS A 87 -1.73 19.36 21.31
C LYS A 87 -1.71 19.71 19.82
N TYR A 88 -1.61 18.70 18.96
CA TYR A 88 -1.65 18.89 17.51
C TYR A 88 -2.99 19.51 17.06
N ILE A 89 -4.12 19.01 17.57
CA ILE A 89 -5.45 19.59 17.31
C ILE A 89 -5.53 21.03 17.79
N LEU A 90 -5.02 21.33 19.00
CA LEU A 90 -5.04 22.69 19.55
C LEU A 90 -4.23 23.66 18.69
N GLU A 91 -3.00 23.32 18.30
CA GLU A 91 -2.20 24.18 17.43
C GLU A 91 -2.90 24.44 16.09
N TYR A 92 -3.53 23.40 15.52
CA TYR A 92 -4.30 23.54 14.28
C TYR A 92 -5.51 24.48 14.45
N LEU A 93 -6.29 24.33 15.52
CA LEU A 93 -7.45 25.20 15.77
C LEU A 93 -7.02 26.67 15.94
N TYR A 94 -5.87 26.91 16.55
CA TYR A 94 -5.36 28.26 16.80
C TYR A 94 -4.74 28.91 15.56
N THR A 95 -4.10 28.12 14.68
CA THR A 95 -3.24 28.69 13.62
C THR A 95 -3.56 28.20 12.21
N SER A 96 -4.49 27.26 12.06
CA SER A 96 -4.81 26.55 10.80
C SER A 96 -3.61 25.83 10.16
N LYS A 97 -2.52 25.68 10.90
CA LYS A 97 -1.28 25.02 10.52
C LYS A 97 -0.68 24.34 11.77
N ASN A 98 0.34 23.55 11.55
CA ASN A 98 1.10 22.93 12.63
C ASN A 98 2.59 23.08 12.31
N GLU A 99 3.29 23.86 13.13
CA GLU A 99 4.73 24.10 12.99
C GLU A 99 5.51 23.49 14.16
N ARG A 100 4.95 23.52 15.37
CA ARG A 100 5.59 22.96 16.56
C ARG A 100 5.26 21.49 16.74
N GLU A 101 3.99 21.15 16.70
CA GLU A 101 3.53 19.78 16.77
C GLU A 101 3.61 19.17 15.37
N ILE A 102 4.35 18.07 15.23
CA ILE A 102 4.64 17.49 13.91
C ILE A 102 4.02 16.11 13.77
N LEU A 103 3.51 15.84 12.56
CA LEU A 103 3.09 14.49 12.19
C LEU A 103 4.31 13.56 12.13
N ARG A 104 4.16 12.39 12.75
CA ARG A 104 5.15 11.32 12.82
C ARG A 104 4.45 9.99 12.64
N LYS A 105 5.20 8.96 12.25
CA LYS A 105 4.64 7.62 12.04
C LYS A 105 3.87 7.07 13.26
N ASN A 106 4.30 7.40 14.48
CA ASN A 106 3.74 6.87 15.72
C ASN A 106 2.51 7.64 16.24
N ASN A 107 2.28 8.88 15.78
CA ASN A 107 1.15 9.71 16.23
C ASN A 107 0.07 9.93 15.16
N VAL A 108 0.37 9.61 13.89
CA VAL A 108 -0.49 9.94 12.75
C VAL A 108 -1.90 9.34 12.85
N ILE A 109 -2.03 8.12 13.37
CA ILE A 109 -3.32 7.44 13.53
C ILE A 109 -4.15 8.09 14.64
N GLU A 110 -3.52 8.43 15.77
CA GLU A 110 -4.18 9.09 16.90
C GLU A 110 -4.68 10.49 16.50
N ILE A 111 -3.84 11.25 15.79
CA ILE A 111 -4.18 12.57 15.28
C ILE A 111 -5.30 12.47 14.24
N TYR A 112 -5.25 11.47 13.34
CA TYR A 112 -6.33 11.24 12.38
C TYR A 112 -7.66 10.94 13.09
N TYR A 113 -7.67 10.02 14.06
CA TYR A 113 -8.85 9.74 14.89
C TYR A 113 -9.41 11.02 15.54
N SER A 114 -8.53 11.83 16.11
CA SER A 114 -8.90 13.09 16.77
C SER A 114 -9.48 14.09 15.78
N SER A 115 -8.91 14.21 14.57
CA SER A 115 -9.41 15.10 13.53
C SER A 115 -10.81 14.72 13.05
N ILE A 116 -11.14 13.43 13.01
CA ILE A 116 -12.52 12.96 12.74
C ILE A 116 -13.44 13.33 13.90
N TYR A 117 -13.00 13.06 15.14
CA TYR A 117 -13.79 13.35 16.34
C TYR A 117 -14.20 14.82 16.40
N PHE A 118 -13.28 15.73 16.07
CA PHE A 118 -13.52 17.18 16.06
C PHE A 118 -14.07 17.74 14.73
N LYS A 119 -14.37 16.88 13.75
CA LYS A 119 -14.89 17.24 12.41
C LYS A 119 -13.98 18.22 11.65
N LEU A 120 -12.67 17.97 11.64
CA LEU A 120 -11.66 18.82 11.00
C LEU A 120 -11.25 18.26 9.64
N ASP A 121 -12.12 18.38 8.64
CA ASP A 121 -11.96 17.71 7.33
C ASP A 121 -10.72 18.16 6.54
N GLU A 122 -10.36 19.44 6.59
CA GLU A 122 -9.13 19.93 5.95
C GLU A 122 -7.88 19.36 6.63
N LEU A 123 -7.92 19.18 7.96
CA LEU A 123 -6.83 18.52 8.68
C LEU A 123 -6.74 17.03 8.34
N GLN A 124 -7.87 16.35 8.19
CA GLN A 124 -7.91 14.95 7.75
C GLN A 124 -7.18 14.77 6.40
N LYS A 125 -7.39 15.68 5.43
CA LYS A 125 -6.70 15.65 4.14
C LYS A 125 -5.19 15.82 4.29
N ILE A 126 -4.74 16.79 5.10
CA ILE A 126 -3.31 17.02 5.37
C ILE A 126 -2.66 15.76 5.96
N ILE A 127 -3.34 15.12 6.91
CA ILE A 127 -2.84 13.90 7.55
C ILE A 127 -2.77 12.74 6.55
N ILE A 128 -3.78 12.61 5.69
CA ILE A 128 -3.81 11.60 4.61
C ILE A 128 -2.63 11.80 3.65
N GLU A 129 -2.40 13.02 3.17
CA GLU A 129 -1.28 13.34 2.27
C GLU A 129 0.08 13.05 2.92
N PHE A 130 0.22 13.37 4.20
CA PHE A 130 1.40 13.01 4.97
C PHE A 130 1.59 11.49 5.04
N THR A 131 0.54 10.74 5.35
CA THR A 131 0.58 9.26 5.41
C THR A 131 0.99 8.67 4.07
N GLU A 132 0.40 9.11 2.96
CA GLU A 132 0.81 8.65 1.63
C GLU A 132 2.28 8.94 1.35
N LYS A 133 2.77 10.12 1.72
CA LYS A 133 4.17 10.50 1.54
C LYS A 133 5.12 9.62 2.34
N ILE A 134 4.81 9.31 3.60
CA ILE A 134 5.69 8.43 4.40
C ILE A 134 5.63 6.98 3.91
N LEU A 135 4.48 6.50 3.44
CA LEU A 135 4.35 5.15 2.88
C LEU A 135 5.20 4.98 1.61
N ARG A 136 5.21 5.98 0.71
CA ARG A 136 6.01 5.97 -0.52
C ARG A 136 7.52 5.97 -0.28
N ASN A 137 7.96 6.49 0.85
CA ASN A 137 9.38 6.62 1.20
C ASN A 137 9.82 5.66 2.31
N GLY A 138 8.88 4.97 2.95
CA GLY A 138 9.11 4.05 4.06
C GLY A 138 9.44 2.63 3.59
N ASP A 139 9.77 1.79 4.56
CA ASP A 139 9.97 0.37 4.36
C ASP A 139 8.65 -0.39 4.22
N GLU A 140 8.74 -1.72 4.14
CA GLU A 140 7.57 -2.58 3.97
C GLU A 140 6.74 -2.72 5.25
N GLU A 141 7.41 -2.63 6.39
CA GLU A 141 6.80 -2.85 7.70
C GLU A 141 5.97 -1.64 8.15
N LEU A 142 6.32 -0.42 7.72
CA LEU A 142 5.57 0.78 8.04
C LEU A 142 4.07 0.68 7.68
N GLY A 143 3.74 0.12 6.52
CA GLY A 143 2.34 -0.04 6.11
C GLY A 143 1.57 -1.02 7.01
N LYS A 144 2.24 -2.12 7.39
CA LYS A 144 1.70 -3.15 8.29
C LYS A 144 1.48 -2.61 9.70
N ASP A 145 2.47 -1.88 10.21
CA ASP A 145 2.45 -1.22 11.52
C ASP A 145 1.30 -0.21 11.62
N LEU A 146 1.20 0.70 10.64
CA LEU A 146 0.13 1.69 10.61
C LEU A 146 -1.26 1.06 10.50
N LEU A 147 -1.42 -0.03 9.74
CA LEU A 147 -2.69 -0.74 9.66
C LEU A 147 -3.04 -1.45 10.98
N THR A 148 -2.04 -1.97 11.69
CA THR A 148 -2.18 -2.48 13.06
C THR A 148 -2.64 -1.40 14.02
N SER A 149 -1.91 -0.28 14.12
CA SER A 149 -2.29 0.84 15.00
C SER A 149 -3.67 1.40 14.64
N PHE A 150 -4.01 1.44 13.34
CA PHE A 150 -5.33 1.86 12.88
C PHE A 150 -6.43 0.95 13.41
N ILE A 151 -6.30 -0.38 13.35
CA ILE A 151 -7.32 -1.30 13.85
C ILE A 151 -7.32 -1.43 15.38
N GLU A 152 -6.25 -1.04 16.06
CA GLU A 152 -6.27 -0.87 17.51
C GLU A 152 -7.07 0.35 17.93
N LYS A 153 -6.98 1.44 17.14
CA LYS A 153 -7.70 2.68 17.41
C LYS A 153 -9.17 2.66 16.96
N PHE A 154 -9.43 2.02 15.82
CA PHE A 154 -10.75 1.91 15.20
C PHE A 154 -11.33 0.51 15.34
N SER A 155 -12.53 0.26 14.80
CA SER A 155 -13.14 -1.08 14.76
C SER A 155 -12.92 -1.76 13.41
N LEU A 156 -13.15 -3.08 13.34
CA LEU A 156 -13.08 -3.86 12.09
C LEU A 156 -14.11 -3.46 11.02
N ASP A 157 -15.14 -2.72 11.40
CA ASP A 157 -16.20 -2.26 10.50
C ASP A 157 -15.96 -0.84 9.97
N VAL A 158 -14.93 -0.16 10.45
CA VAL A 158 -14.62 1.20 10.04
C VAL A 158 -14.43 1.28 8.52
N ASN A 159 -14.97 2.33 7.92
CA ASN A 159 -14.79 2.67 6.52
C ASN A 159 -14.50 4.16 6.41
N ASN A 160 -13.22 4.51 6.32
CA ASN A 160 -12.74 5.87 6.12
C ASN A 160 -11.54 5.86 5.19
N ASP A 161 -11.13 7.06 4.74
CA ASP A 161 -10.09 7.20 3.72
C ASP A 161 -8.72 6.67 4.18
N MET A 162 -8.35 6.89 5.45
CA MET A 162 -7.12 6.33 6.01
C MET A 162 -7.12 4.80 5.96
N GLY A 163 -8.20 4.16 6.40
CA GLY A 163 -8.34 2.70 6.34
C GLY A 163 -8.23 2.18 4.91
N ASN A 164 -8.85 2.87 3.94
CA ASN A 164 -8.75 2.53 2.52
C ASN A 164 -7.32 2.66 1.99
N ILE A 165 -6.60 3.74 2.35
CA ILE A 165 -5.22 3.96 1.93
C ILE A 165 -4.29 2.88 2.49
N LEU A 166 -4.40 2.59 3.78
CA LEU A 166 -3.58 1.58 4.45
C LEU A 166 -3.86 0.16 3.91
N VAL A 167 -5.14 -0.19 3.71
CA VAL A 167 -5.52 -1.46 3.07
C VAL A 167 -4.95 -1.56 1.67
N ASN A 168 -5.13 -0.54 0.83
CA ASN A 168 -4.61 -0.55 -0.53
C ASN A 168 -3.07 -0.66 -0.51
N TRP A 169 -2.40 -0.02 0.45
CA TRP A 169 -0.95 -0.07 0.56
C TRP A 169 -0.44 -1.47 0.93
N VAL A 170 -0.95 -2.05 2.01
CA VAL A 170 -0.55 -3.38 2.48
C VAL A 170 -0.92 -4.46 1.46
N ALA A 171 -2.07 -4.32 0.77
CA ALA A 171 -2.49 -5.23 -0.29
C ALA A 171 -1.46 -5.36 -1.42
N LYS A 172 -0.72 -4.30 -1.74
CA LYS A 172 0.32 -4.31 -2.81
C LYS A 172 1.62 -4.99 -2.37
N MET A 173 1.78 -5.28 -1.09
CA MET A 173 2.97 -5.93 -0.56
C MET A 173 2.82 -7.44 -0.66
N GLN A 174 3.94 -8.12 -0.86
CA GLN A 174 3.98 -9.56 -0.73
C GLN A 174 3.94 -9.92 0.76
N LEU A 175 3.02 -10.80 1.13
CA LEU A 175 2.92 -11.37 2.47
C LEU A 175 3.59 -12.74 2.45
N PHE A 176 4.79 -12.82 3.02
CA PHE A 176 5.58 -14.04 3.03
C PHE A 176 5.27 -14.89 4.26
N PRO A 177 4.81 -16.14 4.12
CA PRO A 177 4.44 -16.99 5.26
C PRO A 177 5.57 -17.18 6.27
N HIS A 178 6.81 -17.29 5.79
CA HIS A 178 8.01 -17.45 6.64
C HIS A 178 8.39 -16.17 7.42
N GLU A 179 7.70 -15.05 7.18
CA GLU A 179 7.90 -13.78 7.90
C GLU A 179 6.68 -13.38 8.75
N ALA A 180 5.57 -14.11 8.63
CA ALA A 180 4.33 -13.76 9.31
C ALA A 180 4.48 -13.68 10.83
N ASP A 181 5.34 -14.50 11.44
CA ASP A 181 5.55 -14.52 12.89
C ASP A 181 6.50 -13.43 13.42
N LYS A 182 7.08 -12.61 12.54
CA LYS A 182 8.02 -11.53 12.91
C LYS A 182 7.63 -10.15 12.40
N ASP A 183 6.68 -10.07 11.47
CA ASP A 183 6.25 -8.80 10.88
C ASP A 183 5.24 -8.03 11.75
N LEU A 184 5.01 -6.75 11.43
CA LEU A 184 4.21 -5.82 12.24
C LEU A 184 2.69 -5.88 11.95
N LEU A 185 2.22 -6.79 11.11
CA LEU A 185 0.79 -6.90 10.78
C LEU A 185 0.06 -7.75 11.83
N SER A 186 -0.76 -7.19 12.71
CA SER A 186 -1.49 -7.99 13.69
C SER A 186 -2.53 -8.91 13.04
N LEU A 187 -2.95 -9.98 13.73
CA LEU A 187 -4.02 -10.86 13.26
C LEU A 187 -5.35 -10.12 13.03
N LYS A 188 -5.64 -9.09 13.84
CA LYS A 188 -6.82 -8.23 13.67
C LYS A 188 -6.70 -7.34 12.42
N ALA A 189 -5.52 -6.76 12.18
CA ALA A 189 -5.26 -5.99 10.96
C ALA A 189 -5.31 -6.88 9.71
N LEU A 190 -4.80 -8.11 9.77
CA LEU A 190 -4.94 -9.10 8.71
C LEU A 190 -6.43 -9.42 8.43
N HIS A 191 -7.23 -9.64 9.46
CA HIS A 191 -8.68 -9.84 9.29
C HIS A 191 -9.32 -8.64 8.56
N TYR A 192 -8.98 -7.40 8.96
CA TYR A 192 -9.47 -6.21 8.28
C TYR A 192 -9.03 -6.15 6.81
N LEU A 193 -7.76 -6.43 6.51
CA LEU A 193 -7.22 -6.51 5.14
C LEU A 193 -7.99 -7.54 4.30
N LEU A 194 -8.16 -8.76 4.80
CA LEU A 194 -8.87 -9.84 4.10
C LEU A 194 -10.32 -9.47 3.81
N LYS A 195 -11.02 -8.91 4.82
CA LYS A 195 -12.41 -8.46 4.71
C LYS A 195 -12.59 -7.37 3.65
N LYS A 196 -11.65 -6.41 3.57
CA LYS A 196 -11.73 -5.30 2.62
C LYS A 196 -11.25 -5.63 1.22
N THR A 197 -10.58 -6.78 1.03
CA THR A 197 -9.98 -7.16 -0.25
C THR A 197 -10.60 -8.39 -0.90
N LEU A 198 -11.53 -9.08 -0.24
CA LEU A 198 -12.28 -10.18 -0.84
C LEU A 198 -13.02 -9.64 -2.08
N TYR A 199 -12.65 -10.15 -3.27
CA TYR A 199 -13.15 -9.71 -4.59
C TYR A 199 -12.72 -8.31 -5.04
N THR A 200 -11.64 -7.77 -4.49
CA THR A 200 -11.09 -6.51 -4.98
C THR A 200 -10.67 -6.62 -6.45
N TYR A 201 -10.87 -5.54 -7.21
CA TYR A 201 -10.26 -5.35 -8.54
C TYR A 201 -8.94 -4.57 -8.46
N LYS A 202 -8.63 -4.01 -7.30
CA LYS A 202 -7.42 -3.24 -7.03
C LYS A 202 -6.18 -4.14 -7.03
N SER A 203 -5.01 -3.52 -7.02
CA SER A 203 -3.77 -4.28 -7.01
C SER A 203 -3.59 -5.12 -5.73
N PHE A 204 -3.10 -6.35 -5.89
CA PHE A 204 -2.76 -7.25 -4.80
C PHE A 204 -1.44 -7.96 -5.11
N GLY A 205 -0.57 -8.13 -4.11
CA GLY A 205 0.79 -8.65 -4.29
C GLY A 205 0.96 -10.13 -3.92
N THR A 206 -0.04 -10.77 -3.31
CA THR A 206 0.12 -12.11 -2.71
C THR A 206 -0.87 -13.12 -3.31
N TYR A 207 -0.36 -14.24 -3.83
CA TYR A 207 -1.15 -15.38 -4.30
C TYR A 207 -2.09 -15.90 -3.22
N GLU A 208 -3.26 -16.41 -3.62
CA GLU A 208 -4.32 -16.75 -2.67
C GLU A 208 -3.93 -17.91 -1.73
N LEU A 209 -3.21 -18.91 -2.25
CA LEU A 209 -2.67 -20.00 -1.41
C LEU A 209 -1.63 -19.47 -0.40
N THR A 210 -0.73 -18.60 -0.84
CA THR A 210 0.29 -17.98 0.02
C THR A 210 -0.33 -17.08 1.08
N LEU A 211 -1.42 -16.39 0.75
CA LEU A 211 -2.21 -15.61 1.69
C LEU A 211 -2.83 -16.49 2.78
N PHE A 212 -3.34 -17.67 2.42
CA PHE A 212 -3.80 -18.67 3.39
C PHE A 212 -2.67 -19.18 4.28
N GLU A 213 -1.53 -19.55 3.70
CA GLU A 213 -0.33 -19.99 4.45
C GLU A 213 0.13 -18.92 5.45
N TYR A 214 0.22 -17.66 5.00
CA TYR A 214 0.54 -16.51 5.85
C TYR A 214 -0.44 -16.37 7.02
N THR A 215 -1.74 -16.51 6.74
CA THR A 215 -2.82 -16.45 7.73
C THR A 215 -2.69 -17.58 8.77
N LEU A 216 -2.39 -18.79 8.30
CA LEU A 216 -2.18 -19.97 9.15
C LEU A 216 -0.97 -19.79 10.08
N VAL A 217 0.18 -19.34 9.56
CA VAL A 217 1.38 -19.08 10.36
C VAL A 217 1.10 -17.99 11.40
N LYS A 218 0.43 -16.89 11.01
CA LYS A 218 0.08 -15.80 11.93
C LYS A 218 -0.83 -16.28 13.07
N ALA A 219 -1.85 -17.10 12.77
CA ALA A 219 -2.72 -17.65 13.80
C ALA A 219 -1.99 -18.62 14.74
N LYS A 220 -1.12 -19.48 14.20
CA LYS A 220 -0.25 -20.36 15.01
C LYS A 220 0.64 -19.56 15.95
N HIS A 221 1.30 -18.52 15.44
CA HIS A 221 2.17 -17.65 16.24
C HIS A 221 1.41 -17.01 17.41
N VAL A 222 0.20 -16.51 17.19
CA VAL A 222 -0.65 -15.92 18.24
C VAL A 222 -1.05 -16.94 19.33
N VAL A 223 -1.14 -18.23 19.01
CA VAL A 223 -1.53 -19.27 19.98
C VAL A 223 -0.32 -19.82 20.75
N LEU A 224 0.79 -20.01 20.03
CA LEU A 224 2.01 -20.63 20.54
C LEU A 224 2.93 -19.63 21.25
N GLU A 225 2.85 -18.34 20.90
CA GLU A 225 3.75 -17.26 21.35
C GLU A 225 5.23 -17.51 21.01
N GLU A 226 5.51 -18.46 20.12
CA GLU A 226 6.84 -18.83 19.64
C GLU A 226 7.03 -18.43 18.18
N LYS A 227 8.28 -18.14 17.80
CA LYS A 227 8.66 -17.97 16.39
C LYS A 227 8.68 -19.34 15.70
N ILE A 228 7.89 -19.47 14.66
CA ILE A 228 7.78 -20.67 13.84
C ILE A 228 8.95 -20.72 12.84
N GLY A 229 9.30 -19.56 12.26
CA GLY A 229 10.45 -19.36 11.37
C GLY A 229 10.47 -20.22 10.09
N LEU A 230 11.56 -20.10 9.33
CA LEU A 230 11.85 -20.82 8.07
C LEU A 230 11.84 -22.36 8.15
N LYS A 231 11.74 -22.95 9.34
CA LYS A 231 12.04 -24.38 9.57
C LYS A 231 10.82 -25.29 9.61
N LYS A 232 9.59 -24.76 9.57
CA LYS A 232 8.39 -25.59 9.63
C LYS A 232 7.48 -25.33 8.44
N ASP A 233 7.06 -26.43 7.81
CA ASP A 233 5.99 -26.46 6.84
C ASP A 233 4.74 -25.76 7.44
N PRO A 234 4.16 -24.74 6.78
CA PRO A 234 2.93 -24.08 7.24
C PRO A 234 1.81 -25.07 7.56
N TYR A 235 1.80 -26.25 6.93
CA TYR A 235 0.78 -27.28 7.11
C TYR A 235 1.05 -28.25 8.26
N ASP A 236 2.22 -28.18 8.92
CA ASP A 236 2.50 -29.03 10.08
C ASP A 236 1.59 -28.67 11.26
N MET A 237 0.64 -29.54 11.55
CA MET A 237 -0.36 -29.41 12.62
C MET A 237 -0.16 -30.47 13.72
N LYS A 238 1.05 -31.00 13.89
CA LYS A 238 1.39 -31.97 14.95
C LYS A 238 1.49 -31.30 16.32
N TYR A 239 0.35 -30.85 16.82
CA TYR A 239 0.18 -30.27 18.15
C TYR A 239 -0.86 -31.06 18.94
N ASP A 240 -0.88 -30.88 20.27
CA ASP A 240 -1.93 -31.44 21.11
C ASP A 240 -3.30 -30.85 20.72
N SER A 241 -4.38 -31.63 20.93
CA SER A 241 -5.74 -31.28 20.50
C SER A 241 -6.20 -29.90 20.99
N ASN A 242 -5.82 -29.51 22.21
CA ASN A 242 -6.15 -28.19 22.77
C ASN A 242 -5.51 -27.03 21.98
N VAL A 243 -4.26 -27.19 21.56
CA VAL A 243 -3.54 -26.19 20.75
C VAL A 243 -4.18 -26.08 19.37
N ILE A 244 -4.53 -27.21 18.75
CA ILE A 244 -5.23 -27.24 17.46
C ILE A 244 -6.55 -26.47 17.55
N GLU A 245 -7.34 -26.69 18.60
CA GLU A 245 -8.63 -26.02 18.76
C GLU A 245 -8.47 -24.51 18.92
N ARG A 246 -7.51 -24.06 19.74
CA ARG A 246 -7.17 -22.63 19.87
C ARG A 246 -6.74 -22.01 18.53
N ILE A 247 -5.98 -22.73 17.71
CA ILE A 247 -5.61 -22.26 16.35
C ILE A 247 -6.85 -22.11 15.48
N LYS A 248 -7.77 -23.09 15.51
CA LYS A 248 -9.03 -23.04 14.76
C LYS A 248 -9.90 -21.86 15.19
N GLU A 249 -10.06 -21.62 16.48
CA GLU A 249 -10.81 -20.47 17.02
C GLU A 249 -10.25 -19.14 16.50
N ARG A 250 -8.92 -18.99 16.44
CA ARG A 250 -8.27 -17.79 15.90
C ARG A 250 -8.44 -17.65 14.39
N LEU A 251 -8.46 -18.75 13.64
CA LEU A 251 -8.59 -18.75 12.18
C LEU A 251 -10.01 -18.56 11.69
N MET A 252 -10.99 -19.13 12.38
CA MET A 252 -12.40 -19.17 11.99
C MET A 252 -12.95 -17.82 11.46
N PRO A 253 -12.69 -16.65 12.09
CA PRO A 253 -13.18 -15.39 11.56
C PRO A 253 -12.50 -14.93 10.25
N LEU A 254 -11.32 -15.45 9.91
CA LEU A 254 -10.56 -15.09 8.71
C LEU A 254 -10.88 -15.99 7.51
N LEU A 255 -11.21 -17.26 7.75
CA LEU A 255 -11.45 -18.26 6.69
C LEU A 255 -12.49 -17.86 5.63
N PRO A 256 -13.63 -17.21 5.98
CA PRO A 256 -14.60 -16.77 4.98
C PRO A 256 -14.05 -15.77 3.94
N TYR A 257 -12.91 -15.15 4.24
CA TYR A 257 -12.26 -14.17 3.39
C TYR A 257 -11.06 -14.73 2.62
N ILE A 258 -10.85 -16.05 2.64
CA ILE A 258 -9.92 -16.76 1.75
C ILE A 258 -10.73 -17.35 0.59
N ASP A 259 -10.39 -16.95 -0.63
CA ASP A 259 -11.11 -17.35 -1.84
C ASP A 259 -10.56 -18.67 -2.39
N LEU A 260 -11.07 -19.78 -1.86
CA LEU A 260 -10.70 -21.12 -2.32
C LEU A 260 -10.96 -21.34 -3.83
N ARG A 261 -11.82 -20.55 -4.46
CA ARG A 261 -12.21 -20.74 -5.87
C ARG A 261 -11.10 -20.39 -6.86
N ILE A 262 -10.09 -19.64 -6.42
CA ILE A 262 -8.93 -19.23 -7.23
C ILE A 262 -7.64 -19.93 -6.79
N ILE A 263 -7.72 -20.94 -5.92
CA ILE A 263 -6.58 -21.81 -5.57
C ILE A 263 -6.58 -23.02 -6.50
N ASP A 264 -5.39 -23.51 -6.89
CA ASP A 264 -5.26 -24.70 -7.74
C ASP A 264 -5.95 -25.91 -7.09
N PHE A 265 -6.68 -26.67 -7.90
CA PHE A 265 -7.43 -27.85 -7.46
C PHE A 265 -6.56 -28.84 -6.68
N ASN A 266 -5.34 -29.09 -7.14
CA ASN A 266 -4.44 -30.04 -6.48
C ASN A 266 -3.94 -29.50 -5.16
N ASP A 267 -3.73 -28.19 -5.04
CA ASP A 267 -3.34 -27.56 -3.78
C ASP A 267 -4.47 -27.62 -2.75
N ILE A 268 -5.73 -27.40 -3.16
CA ILE A 268 -6.88 -27.58 -2.24
C ILE A 268 -6.91 -29.02 -1.72
N LYS A 269 -6.85 -30.00 -2.63
CA LYS A 269 -6.94 -31.43 -2.29
C LYS A 269 -5.77 -31.92 -1.42
N SER A 270 -4.55 -31.50 -1.72
CA SER A 270 -3.34 -32.04 -1.08
C SER A 270 -2.90 -31.27 0.16
N LYS A 271 -3.22 -29.97 0.27
CA LYS A 271 -2.73 -29.09 1.34
C LYS A 271 -3.83 -28.53 2.23
N ILE A 272 -4.97 -28.11 1.68
CA ILE A 272 -6.01 -27.40 2.43
C ILE A 272 -7.03 -28.35 3.07
N GLU A 273 -7.65 -29.21 2.26
CA GLU A 273 -8.69 -30.15 2.70
C GLU A 273 -8.23 -31.07 3.85
N PRO A 274 -7.00 -31.64 3.84
CA PRO A 274 -6.53 -32.50 4.92
C PRO A 274 -6.42 -31.82 6.29
N LEU A 275 -6.33 -30.49 6.35
CA LEU A 275 -6.24 -29.75 7.61
C LEU A 275 -7.58 -29.70 8.36
N ASN A 276 -8.69 -29.95 7.66
CA ASN A 276 -10.04 -29.88 8.21
C ASN A 276 -10.31 -28.55 8.97
N LEU A 277 -9.87 -27.44 8.37
CA LEU A 277 -10.04 -26.09 8.92
C LEU A 277 -11.28 -25.38 8.34
N PHE A 278 -11.57 -25.62 7.05
CA PHE A 278 -12.70 -25.02 6.36
C PHE A 278 -13.95 -25.89 6.51
N PRO A 279 -15.16 -25.29 6.57
CA PRO A 279 -16.41 -26.03 6.43
C PRO A 279 -16.44 -26.84 5.14
N SER A 280 -16.93 -28.08 5.19
CA SER A 280 -17.00 -28.97 4.01
C SER A 280 -17.81 -28.37 2.85
N GLU A 281 -18.79 -27.52 3.16
CA GLU A 281 -19.57 -26.79 2.16
C GLU A 281 -18.70 -25.79 1.37
N MET A 282 -17.80 -25.05 2.02
CA MET A 282 -16.90 -24.13 1.34
C MET A 282 -15.96 -24.86 0.39
N ILE A 283 -15.38 -26.00 0.81
CA ILE A 283 -14.55 -26.86 -0.03
C ILE A 283 -15.34 -27.38 -1.24
N THR A 284 -16.54 -27.90 -1.00
CA THR A 284 -17.41 -28.45 -2.06
C THR A 284 -17.81 -27.38 -3.08
N ASN A 285 -18.16 -26.19 -2.60
CA ASN A 285 -18.51 -25.07 -3.47
C ASN A 285 -17.32 -24.58 -4.29
N ALA A 286 -16.11 -24.58 -3.70
CA ALA A 286 -14.89 -24.27 -4.44
C ALA A 286 -14.65 -25.28 -5.58
N TYR A 287 -14.77 -26.59 -5.31
CA TYR A 287 -14.65 -27.62 -6.34
C TYR A 287 -15.67 -27.47 -7.47
N ARG A 288 -16.94 -27.25 -7.12
CA ARG A 288 -18.01 -27.00 -8.12
C ARG A 288 -17.70 -25.77 -8.98
N PHE A 289 -17.21 -24.70 -8.36
CA PHE A 289 -16.83 -23.50 -9.07
C PHE A 289 -15.68 -23.76 -10.04
N ILE A 290 -14.58 -24.35 -9.58
CA ILE A 290 -13.40 -24.65 -10.40
C ILE A 290 -13.78 -25.54 -11.60
N LEU A 291 -14.62 -26.56 -11.39
CA LEU A 291 -15.09 -27.43 -12.46
C LEU A 291 -15.96 -26.71 -13.50
N SER A 292 -16.84 -25.81 -13.05
CA SER A 292 -17.70 -25.02 -13.96
C SER A 292 -16.93 -23.93 -14.72
N LYS A 293 -15.77 -23.51 -14.21
CA LYS A 293 -14.92 -22.44 -14.75
C LYS A 293 -13.62 -22.95 -15.35
N LYS A 294 -13.53 -24.25 -15.65
CA LYS A 294 -12.32 -24.91 -16.13
C LYS A 294 -11.71 -24.25 -17.38
N GLU A 295 -12.53 -23.62 -18.21
CA GLU A 295 -12.09 -22.95 -19.44
C GLU A 295 -11.67 -21.48 -19.23
N GLU A 296 -12.02 -20.84 -18.11
CA GLU A 296 -11.85 -19.39 -17.89
C GLU A 296 -10.44 -19.00 -17.38
N GLN A 297 -9.51 -19.96 -17.20
CA GLN A 297 -8.09 -19.76 -16.84
C GLN A 297 -7.83 -18.59 -15.86
N LEU A 298 -8.50 -18.65 -14.70
CA LEU A 298 -8.48 -17.57 -13.71
C LEU A 298 -7.08 -17.33 -13.15
N GLN A 299 -6.77 -16.06 -12.87
CA GLN A 299 -5.58 -15.68 -12.13
C GLN A 299 -5.69 -16.23 -10.69
N PRO A 300 -4.68 -16.97 -10.17
CA PRO A 300 -4.71 -17.55 -8.82
C PRO A 300 -4.41 -16.55 -7.70
N MET A 301 -4.92 -15.32 -7.87
CA MET A 301 -4.69 -14.19 -6.99
C MET A 301 -5.84 -13.20 -7.12
N ARG A 302 -6.37 -12.71 -5.99
CA ARG A 302 -7.36 -11.63 -5.97
C ARG A 302 -6.79 -10.34 -6.55
N GLY A 303 -7.63 -9.49 -7.14
CA GLY A 303 -7.17 -8.22 -7.68
C GLY A 303 -6.22 -8.32 -8.87
N ARG A 304 -5.58 -7.21 -9.21
CA ARG A 304 -4.57 -7.15 -10.27
C ARG A 304 -3.18 -7.39 -9.71
N ILE A 305 -2.40 -8.23 -10.36
CA ILE A 305 -1.02 -8.52 -9.97
C ILE A 305 -0.18 -7.26 -9.89
N ILE A 306 0.59 -7.13 -8.81
CA ILE A 306 1.56 -6.07 -8.60
C ILE A 306 2.77 -6.65 -7.86
N PHE A 307 3.92 -6.04 -8.05
CA PHE A 307 5.20 -6.47 -7.50
C PHE A 307 6.09 -5.25 -7.27
N LYS A 308 7.28 -5.45 -6.71
CA LYS A 308 8.31 -4.41 -6.59
C LYS A 308 9.52 -4.75 -7.42
N TRP A 309 10.21 -3.74 -7.92
CA TRP A 309 11.53 -3.93 -8.48
C TRP A 309 12.51 -4.24 -7.35
N LYS A 310 13.26 -5.34 -7.46
CA LYS A 310 14.26 -5.73 -6.47
C LYS A 310 15.53 -6.18 -7.16
N ASN A 311 16.67 -5.78 -6.59
CA ASN A 311 17.95 -6.30 -7.03
C ASN A 311 18.20 -7.61 -6.30
N PHE A 312 18.36 -8.70 -7.03
CA PHE A 312 18.60 -10.03 -6.47
C PHE A 312 20.10 -10.28 -6.15
N GLY A 313 20.97 -9.29 -6.38
CA GLY A 313 22.40 -9.34 -6.02
C GLY A 313 22.72 -8.94 -4.58
N ARG A 314 23.95 -9.23 -4.12
CA ARG A 314 24.50 -8.86 -2.79
C ARG A 314 24.33 -7.35 -2.49
N ASP A 315 24.42 -6.95 -1.22
CA ASP A 315 24.18 -5.57 -0.77
C ASP A 315 25.06 -4.48 -1.43
N TYR A 316 26.14 -4.86 -2.12
CA TYR A 316 27.06 -3.97 -2.84
C TYR A 316 26.57 -3.51 -4.24
N TRP A 317 25.49 -4.10 -4.76
CA TRP A 317 25.11 -3.94 -6.18
C TRP A 317 24.36 -2.63 -6.51
N GLN A 318 23.87 -1.87 -5.51
CA GLN A 318 23.10 -0.64 -5.78
C GLN A 318 24.00 0.54 -6.22
N ALA A 319 25.23 0.64 -5.69
CA ALA A 319 26.13 1.75 -6.01
C ALA A 319 26.73 1.64 -7.43
N GLU A 320 26.98 0.42 -7.93
CA GLU A 320 27.65 0.20 -9.22
C GLU A 320 26.69 0.17 -10.42
N ASN A 321 25.43 -0.23 -10.23
CA ASN A 321 24.50 -0.43 -11.35
C ASN A 321 23.78 0.83 -11.84
N LYS A 322 23.88 1.96 -11.13
CA LYS A 322 23.24 3.25 -11.50
C LYS A 322 21.72 3.14 -11.79
N LEU A 323 21.06 2.16 -11.16
CA LEU A 323 19.61 2.00 -11.12
C LEU A 323 19.09 2.62 -9.81
N TYR A 324 18.05 3.44 -9.89
CA TYR A 324 17.36 3.96 -8.71
C TYR A 324 15.97 3.33 -8.61
N ILE A 325 15.67 2.83 -7.42
CA ILE A 325 14.35 2.32 -7.07
C ILE A 325 13.72 3.33 -6.12
N SER A 326 12.47 3.72 -6.41
CA SER A 326 11.76 4.76 -5.66
C SER A 326 10.28 4.40 -5.53
N ASN A 327 9.52 5.19 -4.75
CA ASN A 327 8.10 4.96 -4.51
C ASN A 327 7.87 3.54 -3.96
N ASN A 328 8.60 3.20 -2.89
CA ASN A 328 8.61 1.90 -2.21
C ASN A 328 8.69 0.69 -3.16
N GLY A 329 9.63 0.71 -4.11
CA GLY A 329 9.84 -0.40 -5.03
C GLY A 329 9.02 -0.36 -6.32
N PHE A 330 7.98 0.47 -6.42
CA PHE A 330 7.08 0.47 -7.59
C PHE A 330 7.57 1.32 -8.77
N THR A 331 8.71 1.99 -8.65
CA THR A 331 9.28 2.82 -9.71
C THR A 331 10.77 2.54 -9.84
N VAL A 332 11.22 2.34 -11.07
CA VAL A 332 12.64 2.15 -11.39
C VAL A 332 13.07 3.14 -12.46
N GLY A 333 14.29 3.65 -12.35
CA GLY A 333 14.92 4.36 -13.45
C GLY A 333 16.44 4.31 -13.37
N THR A 334 17.08 5.01 -14.29
CA THR A 334 18.54 4.98 -14.48
C THR A 334 19.16 6.37 -14.41
N ASP A 335 20.45 6.47 -14.09
CA ASP A 335 21.19 7.71 -14.26
C ASP A 335 21.20 8.17 -15.74
N SER A 336 21.06 9.47 -15.97
CA SER A 336 21.16 10.11 -17.31
C SER A 336 22.44 9.75 -18.09
N ASN A 337 23.56 9.53 -17.39
CA ASN A 337 24.87 9.23 -17.96
C ASN A 337 25.11 7.72 -18.19
N LEU A 338 24.14 6.86 -17.85
CA LEU A 338 24.27 5.43 -18.03
C LEU A 338 24.19 5.08 -19.53
N LYS A 339 25.33 4.70 -20.12
CA LYS A 339 25.46 4.36 -21.55
C LYS A 339 24.99 2.93 -21.88
N ASN A 340 25.31 1.99 -20.99
CA ASN A 340 24.99 0.57 -21.16
C ASN A 340 23.62 0.25 -20.59
N TYR A 341 22.97 -0.78 -21.14
CA TYR A 341 21.72 -1.27 -20.60
C TYR A 341 21.93 -1.86 -19.20
N LYS A 342 20.98 -1.55 -18.31
CA LYS A 342 20.88 -2.16 -16.99
C LYS A 342 19.49 -2.68 -16.77
N SER A 343 19.46 -3.84 -16.17
CA SER A 343 18.37 -4.78 -16.25
C SER A 343 17.99 -5.19 -14.83
N ILE A 344 16.70 -5.33 -14.56
CA ILE A 344 16.19 -5.65 -13.22
C ILE A 344 14.92 -6.48 -13.32
N MET A 345 14.75 -7.40 -12.37
CA MET A 345 13.56 -8.22 -12.21
C MET A 345 12.63 -7.67 -11.11
N GLY A 346 11.35 -8.01 -11.23
CA GLY A 346 10.40 -7.89 -10.15
C GLY A 346 10.66 -8.93 -9.06
N ASP A 347 10.23 -8.65 -7.84
CA ASP A 347 10.33 -9.56 -6.69
C ASP A 347 9.26 -10.66 -6.67
N LEU A 348 8.33 -10.65 -7.62
CA LEU A 348 7.23 -11.61 -7.70
C LEU A 348 7.52 -12.69 -8.75
N ILE A 349 7.46 -13.93 -8.30
CA ILE A 349 7.53 -15.12 -9.16
C ILE A 349 6.14 -15.36 -9.74
N ILE A 350 6.02 -15.32 -11.06
CA ILE A 350 4.81 -15.74 -11.77
C ILE A 350 4.93 -17.24 -12.06
N LYS A 351 4.04 -18.02 -11.48
CA LYS A 351 4.04 -19.49 -11.55
C LYS A 351 2.63 -20.07 -11.48
N GLY A 352 2.54 -21.38 -11.71
CA GLY A 352 1.29 -22.13 -11.70
C GLY A 352 0.54 -22.04 -13.03
N ASN A 353 -0.79 -22.11 -12.96
CA ASN A 353 -1.70 -21.99 -14.09
C ASN A 353 -2.44 -20.65 -14.03
N GLY A 354 -3.02 -20.24 -15.16
CA GLY A 354 -3.86 -19.05 -15.26
C GLY A 354 -3.24 -17.90 -16.05
N ILE A 355 -4.03 -16.86 -16.23
CA ILE A 355 -3.66 -15.66 -16.99
C ILE A 355 -3.31 -14.52 -16.03
N HIS A 356 -2.14 -13.92 -16.23
CA HIS A 356 -1.66 -12.76 -15.49
C HIS A 356 -1.53 -11.55 -16.41
N ARG A 357 -1.75 -10.36 -15.87
CA ARG A 357 -1.63 -9.10 -16.62
C ARG A 357 -0.77 -8.08 -15.88
N LEU A 358 0.29 -7.61 -16.53
CA LEU A 358 1.15 -6.56 -16.02
C LEU A 358 0.88 -5.24 -16.76
N ASP A 359 0.83 -4.13 -16.01
CA ASP A 359 0.65 -2.79 -16.55
C ASP A 359 1.79 -1.86 -16.07
N ILE A 360 2.61 -1.39 -17.00
CA ILE A 360 3.84 -0.63 -16.71
C ILE A 360 3.79 0.72 -17.44
N LEU A 361 3.77 1.82 -16.68
CA LEU A 361 3.78 3.18 -17.20
C LEU A 361 5.19 3.64 -17.56
N VAL A 362 5.32 4.22 -18.76
CA VAL A 362 6.55 4.89 -19.20
C VAL A 362 6.58 6.32 -18.69
N VAL A 363 7.34 6.55 -17.62
CA VAL A 363 7.44 7.87 -16.97
C VAL A 363 8.44 8.76 -17.68
N ASN A 364 9.55 8.20 -18.15
CA ASN A 364 10.54 8.91 -18.96
C ASN A 364 11.22 7.96 -19.94
N LEU A 365 11.48 8.43 -21.15
CA LEU A 365 12.06 7.64 -22.24
C LEU A 365 13.09 8.47 -23.00
N ASN A 366 14.37 8.15 -22.80
CA ASN A 366 15.48 8.87 -23.42
C ASN A 366 16.26 8.02 -24.44
N ASP A 367 15.98 6.72 -24.50
CA ASP A 367 16.53 5.77 -25.46
C ASP A 367 15.57 4.58 -25.56
N THR A 368 15.89 3.61 -26.41
CA THR A 368 15.14 2.36 -26.47
C THR A 368 15.21 1.66 -25.12
N ILE A 369 14.07 1.30 -24.55
CA ILE A 369 13.97 0.49 -23.34
C ILE A 369 13.21 -0.80 -23.65
N TYR A 370 13.31 -1.77 -22.75
CA TYR A 370 12.66 -3.07 -22.91
C TYR A 370 11.85 -3.43 -21.68
N VAL A 371 10.65 -3.95 -21.90
CA VAL A 371 9.70 -4.35 -20.85
C VAL A 371 9.20 -5.75 -21.17
N GLY A 372 9.28 -6.68 -20.22
CA GLY A 372 9.11 -8.09 -20.52
C GLY A 372 9.00 -9.02 -19.34
N ILE A 373 9.25 -10.30 -19.64
CA ILE A 373 9.37 -11.40 -18.69
C ILE A 373 10.64 -12.20 -18.99
N CYS A 374 11.23 -12.83 -17.98
CA CYS A 374 12.37 -13.72 -18.15
C CYS A 374 12.32 -14.88 -17.14
N GLY A 375 13.17 -15.89 -17.35
CA GLY A 375 13.50 -16.83 -16.28
C GLY A 375 14.29 -16.14 -15.15
N PHE A 376 14.68 -16.89 -14.13
CA PHE A 376 15.64 -16.37 -13.15
C PHE A 376 16.99 -16.15 -13.83
N GLU A 377 17.53 -14.93 -13.71
CA GLU A 377 18.80 -14.52 -14.31
C GLU A 377 19.66 -13.79 -13.28
N GLU A 378 20.89 -14.26 -13.08
CA GLU A 378 21.88 -13.57 -12.24
C GLU A 378 22.61 -12.47 -13.01
N ILE A 379 22.78 -12.66 -14.32
CA ILE A 379 23.47 -11.75 -15.23
C ILE A 379 22.56 -11.51 -16.42
N PHE A 380 22.31 -10.23 -16.73
CA PHE A 380 21.44 -9.87 -17.83
C PHE A 380 22.23 -9.45 -19.05
N ASP A 381 22.06 -10.21 -20.13
CA ASP A 381 22.33 -9.72 -21.46
C ASP A 381 21.23 -8.77 -21.93
N LYS A 382 21.59 -7.89 -22.88
CA LYS A 382 20.62 -6.98 -23.47
C LYS A 382 19.61 -7.80 -24.29
N PRO A 383 18.31 -7.47 -24.27
CA PRO A 383 17.36 -8.05 -25.19
C PRO A 383 17.83 -7.97 -26.65
N GLY A 384 17.86 -9.14 -27.31
CA GLY A 384 18.39 -9.32 -28.67
C GLY A 384 19.83 -9.85 -28.75
N ASP A 385 20.58 -9.88 -27.64
CA ASP A 385 21.91 -10.50 -27.60
C ASP A 385 21.80 -12.02 -27.38
N LYS A 386 22.83 -12.77 -27.79
CA LYS A 386 22.81 -14.25 -27.84
C LYS A 386 22.61 -14.97 -26.50
N GLY A 387 22.79 -14.31 -25.35
CA GLY A 387 22.59 -14.91 -24.03
C GLY A 387 21.38 -14.37 -23.26
N PHE A 388 20.49 -13.60 -23.90
CA PHE A 388 19.27 -13.13 -23.26
C PHE A 388 18.20 -14.23 -23.20
N HIS A 389 17.87 -14.76 -22.03
CA HIS A 389 16.78 -15.74 -21.87
C HIS A 389 15.49 -15.09 -21.34
N GLY A 390 14.82 -14.34 -22.22
CA GLY A 390 13.51 -13.74 -21.91
C GLY A 390 12.70 -13.34 -23.13
N TRP A 391 11.60 -12.63 -22.89
CA TRP A 391 10.71 -12.07 -23.89
C TRP A 391 10.42 -10.61 -23.52
N ALA A 392 10.75 -9.68 -24.40
CA ALA A 392 10.59 -8.25 -24.10
C ALA A 392 10.12 -7.44 -25.30
N LEU A 393 9.26 -6.46 -25.05
CA LEU A 393 8.88 -5.43 -26.01
C LEU A 393 9.80 -4.21 -25.86
N GLY A 394 10.53 -3.91 -26.94
CA GLY A 394 11.30 -2.68 -27.08
C GLY A 394 10.39 -1.48 -27.36
N SER A 395 10.76 -0.30 -26.87
CA SER A 395 10.02 0.95 -27.18
C SER A 395 10.06 1.32 -28.65
N ASP A 396 11.00 0.74 -29.38
CA ASP A 396 11.08 0.82 -30.83
C ASP A 396 9.97 0.06 -31.55
N GLY A 397 9.23 -0.83 -30.87
CA GLY A 397 8.12 -1.62 -31.41
C GLY A 397 8.49 -3.04 -31.82
N TYR A 398 9.72 -3.48 -31.56
CA TYR A 398 10.16 -4.86 -31.76
C TYR A 398 9.96 -5.70 -30.50
N ILE A 399 9.66 -6.99 -30.68
CA ILE A 399 9.70 -7.98 -29.60
C ILE A 399 10.95 -8.81 -29.76
N TYR A 400 11.64 -9.04 -28.65
CA TYR A 400 12.93 -9.71 -28.54
C TYR A 400 12.77 -11.01 -27.75
N ASN A 401 13.43 -12.07 -28.20
CA ASN A 401 13.64 -13.31 -27.47
C ASN A 401 15.06 -13.86 -27.70
N GLU A 402 15.41 -14.97 -27.04
CA GLU A 402 16.77 -15.59 -27.04
C GLU A 402 17.40 -15.73 -28.43
N LYS A 403 16.60 -15.89 -29.49
CA LYS A 403 17.11 -16.24 -30.83
C LYS A 403 16.65 -15.32 -31.93
N ASN A 404 15.78 -14.34 -31.65
CA ASN A 404 15.16 -13.54 -32.69
C ASN A 404 14.57 -12.23 -32.19
N TRP A 405 14.27 -11.36 -33.14
CA TRP A 405 13.49 -10.14 -32.95
C TRP A 405 12.48 -10.02 -34.09
N LYS A 406 11.27 -9.58 -33.76
CA LYS A 406 10.18 -9.44 -34.73
C LYS A 406 9.50 -8.10 -34.54
N TRP A 407 9.23 -7.41 -35.65
CA TRP A 407 8.41 -6.21 -35.62
C TRP A 407 6.99 -6.54 -35.16
N ASN A 408 6.54 -5.91 -34.07
CA ASN A 408 5.20 -6.07 -33.53
C ASN A 408 4.36 -4.80 -33.72
N ASN A 409 4.95 -3.69 -34.17
CA ASN A 409 4.28 -2.39 -34.38
C ASN A 409 3.59 -1.86 -33.10
N SER A 410 4.13 -2.23 -31.93
CA SER A 410 3.71 -1.78 -30.61
C SER A 410 4.73 -0.79 -30.05
N VAL A 411 4.94 0.31 -30.79
CA VAL A 411 5.81 1.42 -30.39
C VAL A 411 5.17 2.15 -29.20
N TYR A 412 5.98 2.56 -28.22
CA TYR A 412 5.49 3.30 -27.06
C TYR A 412 6.40 4.47 -26.68
N LYS A 413 5.80 5.49 -26.06
CA LYS A 413 6.45 6.75 -25.66
C LYS A 413 6.10 7.13 -24.22
N ILE A 414 6.64 8.26 -23.76
CA ILE A 414 6.33 8.83 -22.45
C ILE A 414 4.81 8.99 -22.29
N GLY A 415 4.29 8.54 -21.16
CA GLY A 415 2.86 8.56 -20.83
C GLY A 415 2.10 7.29 -21.22
N ASP A 416 2.66 6.43 -22.08
CA ASP A 416 2.01 5.18 -22.47
C ASP A 416 2.13 4.11 -21.39
N VAL A 417 1.15 3.19 -21.40
CA VAL A 417 1.13 2.00 -20.56
C VAL A 417 1.46 0.78 -21.42
N VAL A 418 2.57 0.12 -21.11
CA VAL A 418 2.92 -1.17 -21.69
C VAL A 418 2.14 -2.25 -20.94
N ASN A 419 1.42 -3.07 -21.69
CA ASN A 419 0.64 -4.19 -21.16
C ASN A 419 1.32 -5.51 -21.54
N ILE A 420 1.45 -6.42 -20.57
CA ILE A 420 1.93 -7.78 -20.81
C ILE A 420 0.83 -8.74 -20.32
N ILE A 421 0.35 -9.61 -21.21
CA ILE A 421 -0.55 -10.70 -20.85
C ILE A 421 0.23 -12.00 -20.90
N ILE A 422 0.22 -12.74 -19.80
CA ILE A 422 0.98 -13.96 -19.60
C ILE A 422 -0.02 -15.07 -19.34
N ASP A 423 -0.13 -16.01 -20.27
CA ASP A 423 -0.89 -17.24 -20.10
C ASP A 423 0.08 -18.35 -19.67
N MET A 424 0.10 -18.65 -18.37
CA MET A 424 0.97 -19.67 -17.80
C MET A 424 0.49 -21.10 -18.13
N THR A 425 -0.78 -21.26 -18.51
CA THR A 425 -1.35 -22.55 -18.89
C THR A 425 -0.93 -22.94 -20.31
N ALA A 426 -1.08 -22.02 -21.27
CA ALA A 426 -0.65 -22.25 -22.65
C ALA A 426 0.84 -21.95 -22.88
N ARG A 427 1.53 -21.33 -21.90
CA ARG A 427 2.91 -20.84 -22.01
C ARG A 427 3.07 -19.84 -23.14
N HIS A 428 2.14 -18.88 -23.19
CA HIS A 428 2.06 -17.80 -24.17
C HIS A 428 2.18 -16.43 -23.50
N CYS A 429 2.79 -15.48 -24.21
CA CYS A 429 2.95 -14.10 -23.76
C CYS A 429 2.60 -13.15 -24.90
N TYR A 430 1.82 -12.12 -24.58
CA TYR A 430 1.35 -11.11 -25.50
C TYR A 430 1.68 -9.73 -24.99
N PHE A 431 2.02 -8.84 -25.91
CA PHE A 431 2.36 -7.46 -25.61
C PHE A 431 1.35 -6.51 -26.24
N GLY A 432 1.18 -5.37 -25.60
CA GLY A 432 0.37 -4.28 -26.13
C GLY A 432 0.72 -2.95 -25.48
N VAL A 433 0.13 -1.89 -26.02
CA VAL A 433 0.31 -0.52 -25.54
C VAL A 433 -1.07 0.12 -25.42
N ASN A 434 -1.35 0.74 -24.28
CA ASN A 434 -2.62 1.42 -23.99
C ASN A 434 -3.84 0.53 -24.26
N ASN A 435 -3.80 -0.72 -23.79
CA ASN A 435 -4.79 -1.79 -23.97
C ASN A 435 -4.95 -2.34 -25.40
N ASN A 436 -4.15 -1.87 -26.37
CA ASN A 436 -4.14 -2.46 -27.71
C ASN A 436 -3.21 -3.69 -27.72
N ILE A 437 -3.73 -4.82 -27.22
CA ILE A 437 -3.01 -6.09 -27.15
C ILE A 437 -2.90 -6.69 -28.54
N ARG A 438 -1.69 -7.12 -28.90
CA ARG A 438 -1.46 -7.88 -30.12
C ARG A 438 -1.38 -9.36 -29.79
N HIS A 439 -2.41 -10.09 -30.20
CA HIS A 439 -2.52 -11.54 -30.01
C HIS A 439 -1.65 -12.36 -30.96
N GLU A 440 -0.65 -11.74 -31.58
CA GLU A 440 0.41 -12.51 -32.24
C GLU A 440 1.23 -13.20 -31.16
N ASN A 441 1.21 -14.53 -31.21
CA ASN A 441 1.88 -15.37 -30.23
C ASN A 441 3.40 -15.35 -30.50
N ILE A 442 4.19 -14.88 -29.54
CA ILE A 442 5.63 -14.60 -29.76
C ILE A 442 6.53 -15.32 -28.76
N ALA A 443 5.94 -15.86 -27.70
CA ALA A 443 6.60 -16.73 -26.75
C ALA A 443 5.96 -18.12 -26.81
N HIS A 444 6.76 -19.14 -27.09
CA HIS A 444 6.40 -20.53 -26.84
C HIS A 444 7.35 -21.07 -25.79
N SER A 445 6.82 -21.84 -24.84
CA SER A 445 7.62 -22.71 -23.96
C SER A 445 8.54 -21.98 -22.95
N PHE A 446 8.12 -20.85 -22.37
CA PHE A 446 8.84 -20.27 -21.23
C PHE A 446 8.75 -21.15 -19.96
N PRO A 447 9.73 -21.06 -19.04
CA PRO A 447 9.84 -21.97 -17.89
C PRO A 447 8.63 -21.92 -16.95
N GLY A 448 8.58 -22.91 -16.04
CA GLY A 448 7.55 -23.05 -15.01
C GLY A 448 7.36 -21.81 -14.14
N GLU A 449 8.45 -21.08 -13.93
CA GLU A 449 8.55 -19.87 -13.12
C GLU A 449 9.22 -18.77 -13.93
N ILE A 450 8.62 -17.58 -13.94
CA ILE A 450 9.15 -16.40 -14.65
C ILE A 450 9.01 -15.16 -13.77
N TYR A 451 9.77 -14.12 -14.12
CA TYR A 451 9.80 -12.84 -13.43
C TYR A 451 9.43 -11.72 -14.39
N PRO A 452 8.69 -10.70 -13.94
CA PRO A 452 8.63 -9.43 -14.63
C PRO A 452 10.03 -8.83 -14.77
N PHE A 453 10.30 -8.18 -15.89
CA PHE A 453 11.63 -7.71 -16.22
C PHE A 453 11.60 -6.38 -16.98
N VAL A 454 12.59 -5.52 -16.71
CA VAL A 454 12.86 -4.32 -17.53
C VAL A 454 14.35 -4.11 -17.76
N SER A 455 14.69 -3.50 -18.90
CA SER A 455 16.03 -3.06 -19.23
C SER A 455 16.04 -1.62 -19.72
N LEU A 456 16.81 -0.77 -19.03
CA LEU A 456 16.78 0.69 -19.11
C LEU A 456 18.17 1.28 -19.31
N ARG A 457 18.24 2.51 -19.85
CA ARG A 457 19.45 3.35 -19.85
C ARG A 457 19.13 4.84 -19.99
N LYS A 458 20.17 5.68 -19.86
CA LYS A 458 20.16 7.13 -20.13
C LYS A 458 19.06 7.94 -19.45
N GLY A 459 18.75 7.72 -18.18
CA GLY A 459 17.72 8.53 -17.51
C GLY A 459 16.29 8.03 -17.69
N SER A 460 16.08 6.93 -18.42
CA SER A 460 14.75 6.35 -18.64
C SER A 460 14.17 5.83 -17.32
N LYS A 461 12.85 5.91 -17.19
CA LYS A 461 12.11 5.65 -15.95
C LYS A 461 10.77 4.98 -16.22
N LEU A 462 10.47 3.94 -15.46
CA LEU A 462 9.22 3.17 -15.50
C LEU A 462 8.56 3.12 -14.13
N ARG A 463 7.24 3.03 -14.11
CA ARG A 463 6.44 2.89 -12.88
C ARG A 463 5.37 1.82 -13.07
N LEU A 464 5.23 0.94 -12.08
CA LEU A 464 4.13 -0.02 -12.04
C LEU A 464 2.81 0.71 -11.77
N ILE A 465 1.77 0.40 -12.53
CA ILE A 465 0.44 0.93 -12.27
C ILE A 465 -0.19 0.10 -11.17
N SER A 466 -0.59 0.80 -10.11
CA SER A 466 -1.45 0.24 -9.09
C SER A 466 -2.87 0.73 -9.32
N TYR A 467 -3.81 -0.21 -9.23
CA TYR A 467 -5.25 0.02 -9.33
C TYR A 467 -5.91 0.06 -7.97
#